data_AF-A0A7V9HH94-F1
#
_entry.id   AF-A0A7V9HH94-F1
#
_cell.length_a   1.000
_cell.length_b   1.000
_cell.length_c   1.000
_cell.angle_alpha   90.00
_cell.angle_beta   90.00
_cell.angle_gamma   90.00
#
_symmetry.space_group_name_H-M   'P 1'
#
loop_
_entity.id
_entity.type
_entity.pdbx_description
1 polymer ?
#
loop_
_entity_poly.entity_id
_entity_poly.type
_entity_poly.pdbx_seq_one_letter_code
_entity_poly.pdbx_strand_id
1 'polypeptide(L)'
;AEAVDPSLLTLTLEGEVVPGRLTTYWLETDAGRRPAPGPALVQVAGDTAGQGAIVAEAMVCDIADPQEGYDWFGQCGTPAVEIGFSLYAEQDEVTPLATQAVNAQGRAHFGNLAPGIYQLKSEGANWCYAESDRVDANGNVVVEADLESHVWSFVCGATGG
;
A
#
# COMPACT_ATOMS: atom_id res chain seq x y z
N ALA A 1 34.00 -27.60 9.11
CA ALA A 1 33.30 -26.37 9.49
C ALA A 1 32.09 -26.27 8.59
N GLU A 2 30.90 -26.48 9.13
CA GLU A 2 29.65 -26.32 8.38
C GLU A 2 29.48 -24.82 8.11
N ALA A 3 29.28 -24.46 6.85
CA ALA A 3 29.00 -23.09 6.47
C ALA A 3 27.57 -22.78 6.94
N VAL A 4 27.45 -21.91 7.94
CA VAL A 4 26.15 -21.35 8.33
C VAL A 4 25.77 -20.38 7.22
N ASP A 5 24.74 -20.74 6.45
CA ASP A 5 24.18 -19.86 5.43
C ASP A 5 23.58 -18.63 6.16
N PRO A 6 24.02 -17.40 5.86
CA PRO A 6 23.50 -16.23 6.55
C PRO A 6 22.02 -16.07 6.21
N SER A 7 21.17 -16.16 7.23
CA SER A 7 19.75 -15.80 7.10
C SER A 7 19.66 -14.34 6.64
N LEU A 8 19.10 -14.12 5.43
CA LEU A 8 18.86 -12.78 4.92
C LEU A 8 17.70 -12.16 5.71
N LEU A 9 17.96 -11.04 6.38
CA LEU A 9 16.92 -10.21 6.99
C LEU A 9 16.73 -8.96 6.13
N THR A 10 15.55 -8.80 5.54
CA THR A 10 15.20 -7.61 4.74
C THR A 10 14.30 -6.71 5.57
N LEU A 11 14.77 -5.49 5.85
CA LEU A 11 13.96 -4.42 6.39
C LEU A 11 13.59 -3.46 5.24
N THR A 12 12.32 -3.48 4.84
CA THR A 12 11.77 -2.51 3.88
C THR A 12 11.11 -1.39 4.65
N LEU A 13 11.40 -0.15 4.25
CA LEU A 13 10.80 1.04 4.81
C LEU A 13 9.96 1.69 3.73
N GLU A 14 8.77 2.13 4.11
CA GLU A 14 7.81 2.79 3.22
C GLU A 14 7.45 4.17 3.79
N GLY A 15 7.09 5.12 2.91
CA GLY A 15 6.78 6.51 3.27
C GLY A 15 7.95 7.50 3.10
N GLU A 16 7.74 8.76 3.50
CA GLU A 16 8.74 9.83 3.41
C GLU A 16 9.73 9.76 4.58
N VAL A 17 10.75 8.92 4.42
CA VAL A 17 11.84 8.76 5.39
C VAL A 17 13.13 9.35 4.85
N VAL A 18 13.78 10.21 5.65
CA VAL A 18 15.12 10.71 5.33
C VAL A 18 16.18 9.95 6.13
N PRO A 19 17.30 9.57 5.49
CA PRO A 19 18.42 8.96 6.19
C PRO A 19 19.07 10.00 7.10
N GLY A 20 19.02 9.74 8.39
CA GLY A 20 19.71 10.47 9.44
C GLY A 20 21.14 9.98 9.65
N ARG A 21 21.71 10.27 10.83
CA ARG A 21 23.07 9.86 11.20
C ARG A 21 23.18 8.34 11.29
N LEU A 22 24.40 7.80 11.12
CA LEU A 22 24.66 6.38 11.35
C LEU A 22 24.17 5.95 12.75
N THR A 23 23.35 4.91 12.80
CA THR A 23 22.82 4.28 14.01
C THR A 23 23.10 2.78 14.00
N THR A 24 22.86 2.13 15.14
CA THR A 24 22.94 0.67 15.28
C THR A 24 21.55 0.11 15.52
N TYR A 25 21.08 -0.70 14.58
CA TYR A 25 19.93 -1.58 14.77
C TYR A 25 20.38 -2.81 15.53
N TRP A 26 19.65 -3.19 16.56
CA TRP A 26 19.88 -4.45 17.27
C TRP A 26 18.85 -5.46 16.78
N LEU A 27 19.31 -6.44 16.00
CA LEU A 27 18.49 -7.50 15.44
C LEU A 27 18.47 -8.68 16.40
N GLU A 28 17.30 -9.10 16.84
CA GLU A 28 17.11 -10.36 17.56
C GLU A 28 16.95 -11.49 16.53
N THR A 29 17.74 -12.54 16.66
CA THR A 29 17.71 -13.72 15.79
C THR A 29 17.78 -14.98 16.63
N ASP A 30 17.47 -16.14 16.05
CA ASP A 30 17.64 -17.44 16.72
C ASP A 30 19.10 -17.72 17.11
N ALA A 31 20.06 -17.06 16.44
CA ALA A 31 21.49 -17.11 16.74
C ALA A 31 21.96 -16.02 17.74
N GLY A 32 21.00 -15.32 18.36
CA GLY A 32 21.21 -14.25 19.34
C GLY A 32 21.15 -12.83 18.77
N ARG A 33 21.35 -11.85 19.64
CA ARG A 33 21.31 -10.41 19.34
C ARG A 33 22.54 -9.97 18.52
N ARG A 34 22.31 -9.36 17.35
CA ARG A 34 23.36 -8.89 16.43
C ARG A 34 23.22 -7.39 16.11
N PRO A 35 24.32 -6.61 16.11
CA PRO A 35 24.28 -5.22 15.65
C PRO A 35 24.30 -5.16 14.12
N ALA A 36 23.47 -4.29 13.55
CA ALA A 36 23.47 -3.93 12.14
C ALA A 36 23.60 -2.41 12.00
N PRO A 37 24.67 -1.89 11.38
CA PRO A 37 24.79 -0.46 11.13
C PRO A 37 23.85 -0.03 10.01
N GLY A 38 23.21 1.12 10.16
CA GLY A 38 22.40 1.74 9.11
C GLY A 38 22.11 3.21 9.41
N PRO A 39 21.52 3.96 8.47
CA PRO A 39 21.11 5.33 8.76
C PRO A 39 20.01 5.32 9.82
N ALA A 40 20.00 6.27 10.75
CA ALA A 40 18.84 6.55 11.57
C ALA A 40 17.68 6.93 10.64
N LEU A 41 16.48 6.52 10.98
CA LEU A 41 15.31 6.85 10.19
C LEU A 41 14.64 8.01 10.88
N VAL A 42 14.61 9.13 10.19
CA VAL A 42 13.79 10.26 10.58
C VAL A 42 12.60 10.21 9.63
N GLN A 43 11.41 9.96 10.16
CA GLN A 43 10.22 10.34 9.42
C GLN A 43 10.37 11.83 9.15
N VAL A 44 10.37 12.20 7.87
CA VAL A 44 10.15 13.60 7.53
C VAL A 44 8.76 13.86 8.07
N ALA A 45 8.68 14.65 9.14
CA ALA A 45 7.47 15.42 9.34
C ALA A 45 7.39 16.29 8.09
N GLY A 46 6.68 15.81 7.06
CA GLY A 46 6.06 16.77 6.16
C GLY A 46 5.30 17.74 7.05
N ASP A 47 5.07 18.96 6.60
CA ASP A 47 4.02 19.79 7.18
C ASP A 47 2.64 19.16 6.87
N THR A 48 2.47 17.86 7.18
CA THR A 48 1.25 17.05 7.06
C THR A 48 0.28 17.35 8.18
N ALA A 49 0.61 18.25 9.10
CA ALA A 49 -0.35 18.72 10.10
C ALA A 49 -1.60 19.27 9.39
N GLY A 50 -2.71 18.56 9.52
CA GLY A 50 -3.94 18.88 8.81
C GLY A 50 -4.11 18.24 7.43
N GLN A 51 -3.20 17.36 7.00
CA GLN A 51 -3.26 16.59 5.75
C GLN A 51 -3.42 15.10 6.05
N GLY A 52 -4.12 14.39 5.18
CA GLY A 52 -4.28 12.93 5.26
C GLY A 52 -3.55 12.19 4.15
N ALA A 53 -3.75 10.89 4.11
CA ALA A 53 -3.22 10.02 3.06
C ALA A 53 -4.21 8.91 2.66
N ILE A 54 -3.99 8.35 1.48
CA ILE A 54 -4.65 7.14 1.00
C ILE A 54 -3.59 6.07 0.76
N VAL A 55 -3.81 4.88 1.31
CA VAL A 55 -3.01 3.68 1.05
C VAL A 55 -3.89 2.68 0.31
N ALA A 56 -3.54 2.41 -0.95
CA ALA A 56 -4.22 1.43 -1.77
C ALA A 56 -3.40 0.13 -1.82
N GLU A 57 -3.99 -0.97 -1.39
CA GLU A 57 -3.43 -2.31 -1.44
C GLU A 57 -4.12 -3.13 -2.51
N ALA A 58 -3.37 -3.86 -3.32
CA ALA A 58 -3.86 -4.61 -4.44
C ALA A 58 -3.48 -6.08 -4.33
N MET A 59 -4.47 -6.96 -4.42
CA MET A 59 -4.31 -8.40 -4.29
C MET A 59 -4.93 -9.13 -5.48
N VAL A 60 -4.30 -10.23 -5.87
CA VAL A 60 -4.80 -11.15 -6.89
C VAL A 60 -5.60 -12.26 -6.23
N CYS A 61 -6.76 -12.56 -6.81
CA CYS A 61 -7.65 -13.65 -6.44
C CYS A 61 -7.66 -14.72 -7.53
N ASP A 62 -7.63 -16.01 -7.18
CA ASP A 62 -7.70 -17.12 -8.13
C ASP A 62 -9.15 -17.43 -8.57
N ILE A 63 -9.82 -16.39 -9.05
CA ILE A 63 -11.17 -16.43 -9.63
C ILE A 63 -11.19 -15.60 -10.91
N ALA A 64 -12.07 -15.97 -11.84
CA ALA A 64 -12.19 -15.29 -13.13
C ALA A 64 -13.12 -14.07 -13.04
N ASP A 65 -14.15 -14.16 -12.21
CA ASP A 65 -15.22 -13.17 -12.10
C ASP A 65 -15.64 -12.98 -10.63
N PRO A 66 -16.19 -11.81 -10.26
CA PRO A 66 -16.70 -11.58 -8.91
C PRO A 66 -17.81 -12.55 -8.52
N GLN A 67 -17.74 -13.08 -7.31
CA GLN A 67 -18.73 -14.01 -6.76
C GLN A 67 -19.36 -13.44 -5.49
N GLU A 68 -20.66 -13.58 -5.34
CA GLU A 68 -21.37 -13.17 -4.13
C GLU A 68 -20.93 -14.03 -2.94
N GLY A 69 -20.62 -13.40 -1.80
CA GLY A 69 -20.16 -14.10 -0.59
C GLY A 69 -18.74 -14.63 -0.66
N TYR A 70 -17.94 -14.23 -1.66
CA TYR A 70 -16.53 -14.57 -1.73
C TYR A 70 -15.73 -13.91 -0.59
N ASP A 71 -14.84 -14.68 0.04
CA ASP A 71 -13.96 -14.19 1.11
C ASP A 71 -12.71 -13.56 0.50
N TRP A 72 -12.83 -12.29 0.09
CA TRP A 72 -11.76 -11.54 -0.57
C TRP A 72 -10.48 -11.47 0.27
N PHE A 73 -10.60 -11.16 1.55
CA PHE A 73 -9.45 -11.03 2.46
C PHE A 73 -8.83 -12.37 2.85
N GLY A 74 -9.62 -13.45 2.92
CA GLY A 74 -9.11 -14.78 3.26
C GLY A 74 -8.56 -15.56 2.07
N GLN A 75 -9.00 -15.27 0.83
CA GLN A 75 -8.63 -16.05 -0.36
C GLN A 75 -7.71 -15.30 -1.33
N CYS A 76 -7.59 -13.98 -1.23
CA CYS A 76 -6.64 -13.22 -2.05
C CYS A 76 -5.42 -12.85 -1.22
N GLY A 77 -4.25 -13.42 -1.56
CA GLY A 77 -3.02 -13.24 -0.77
C GLY A 77 -1.79 -12.86 -1.59
N THR A 78 -1.87 -12.92 -2.91
CA THR A 78 -0.75 -12.56 -3.79
C THR A 78 -0.83 -11.07 -4.12
N PRO A 79 0.20 -10.26 -3.86
CA PRO A 79 0.21 -8.87 -4.29
C PRO A 79 0.05 -8.72 -5.80
N ALA A 80 -0.86 -7.84 -6.24
CA ALA A 80 -1.01 -7.50 -7.65
C ALA A 80 0.00 -6.41 -8.00
N VAL A 81 1.17 -6.78 -8.52
CA VAL A 81 2.31 -5.84 -8.72
C VAL A 81 2.33 -5.12 -10.08
N GLU A 82 1.47 -5.53 -11.01
CA GLU A 82 1.43 -5.01 -12.39
C GLU A 82 0.27 -4.02 -12.63
N ILE A 83 -0.27 -3.45 -11.55
CA ILE A 83 -1.38 -2.48 -11.63
C ILE A 83 -0.97 -1.11 -11.07
N GLY A 84 -1.79 -0.10 -11.37
CA GLY A 84 -1.65 1.22 -10.78
C GLY A 84 -2.98 1.73 -10.23
N PHE A 85 -2.90 2.92 -9.65
CA PHE A 85 -4.07 3.69 -9.25
C PHE A 85 -3.92 5.14 -9.70
N SER A 86 -5.02 5.73 -10.16
CA SER A 86 -5.14 7.14 -10.40
C SER A 86 -6.12 7.77 -9.42
N LEU A 87 -5.67 8.85 -8.79
CA LEU A 87 -6.42 9.63 -7.82
C LEU A 87 -7.01 10.87 -8.49
N TYR A 88 -8.28 11.12 -8.22
CA TYR A 88 -9.05 12.22 -8.79
C TYR A 88 -9.73 13.02 -7.67
N ALA A 89 -9.97 14.30 -7.93
CA ALA A 89 -10.85 15.09 -7.06
C ALA A 89 -12.30 14.60 -7.24
N GLU A 90 -13.13 14.69 -6.20
CA GLU A 90 -14.54 14.28 -6.25
C GLU A 90 -15.30 14.83 -7.49
N GLN A 91 -14.99 16.06 -7.89
CA GLN A 91 -15.70 16.78 -8.97
C GLN A 91 -15.00 16.72 -10.35
N ASP A 92 -13.82 16.08 -10.46
CA ASP A 92 -13.07 15.98 -11.72
C ASP A 92 -12.47 14.58 -11.89
N GLU A 93 -13.17 13.75 -12.65
CA GLU A 93 -12.77 12.39 -13.00
C GLU A 93 -11.91 12.29 -14.26
N VAL A 94 -11.60 13.42 -14.90
CA VAL A 94 -10.91 13.46 -16.20
C VAL A 94 -9.42 13.64 -15.99
N THR A 95 -9.04 14.57 -15.12
CA THR A 95 -7.62 14.90 -14.87
C THR A 95 -7.17 14.29 -13.55
N PRO A 96 -6.26 13.29 -13.56
CA PRO A 96 -5.77 12.73 -12.31
C PRO A 96 -4.93 13.76 -11.56
N LEU A 97 -5.16 13.85 -10.25
CA LEU A 97 -4.31 14.60 -9.31
C LEU A 97 -2.94 13.92 -9.17
N ALA A 98 -2.94 12.58 -9.17
CA ALA A 98 -1.75 11.76 -9.09
C ALA A 98 -2.04 10.37 -9.66
N THR A 99 -0.99 9.73 -10.18
CA THR A 99 -1.02 8.33 -10.60
C THR A 99 0.16 7.63 -9.94
N GLN A 100 -0.09 6.47 -9.35
CA GLN A 100 0.92 5.67 -8.66
C GLN A 100 0.82 4.21 -9.10
N ALA A 101 1.94 3.66 -9.56
CA ALA A 101 2.08 2.22 -9.69
C ALA A 101 2.17 1.60 -8.29
N VAL A 102 1.63 0.40 -8.13
CA VAL A 102 1.82 -0.36 -6.89
C VAL A 102 3.27 -0.88 -6.79
N ASN A 103 3.76 -1.02 -5.57
CA ASN A 103 5.08 -1.55 -5.30
C ASN A 103 5.09 -3.10 -5.27
N ALA A 104 6.23 -3.70 -4.91
CA ALA A 104 6.39 -5.15 -4.82
C ALA A 104 5.49 -5.82 -3.76
N GLN A 105 4.92 -5.04 -2.84
CA GLN A 105 3.94 -5.45 -1.84
C GLN A 105 2.50 -5.24 -2.31
N GLY A 106 2.29 -4.77 -3.55
CA GLY A 106 0.98 -4.46 -4.09
C GLY A 106 0.41 -3.16 -3.53
N ARG A 107 1.24 -2.24 -3.02
CA ARG A 107 0.79 -1.02 -2.36
C ARG A 107 1.10 0.24 -3.17
N ALA A 108 0.15 1.16 -3.25
CA ALA A 108 0.33 2.52 -3.74
C ALA A 108 -0.03 3.52 -2.63
N HIS A 109 0.81 4.53 -2.43
CA HIS A 109 0.63 5.54 -1.38
C HIS A 109 0.44 6.93 -2.00
N PHE A 110 -0.62 7.61 -1.56
CA PHE A 110 -0.96 8.98 -1.89
C PHE A 110 -0.97 9.80 -0.60
N GLY A 111 0.15 10.47 -0.29
CA GLY A 111 0.27 11.33 0.89
C GLY A 111 0.00 12.80 0.58
N ASN A 112 0.08 13.64 1.62
CA ASN A 112 -0.06 15.09 1.52
C ASN A 112 -1.39 15.52 0.85
N LEU A 113 -2.47 14.84 1.22
CA LEU A 113 -3.81 15.14 0.71
C LEU A 113 -4.51 16.10 1.65
N ALA A 114 -5.13 17.14 1.10
CA ALA A 114 -6.04 17.97 1.88
C ALA A 114 -7.24 17.11 2.35
N PRO A 115 -7.82 17.38 3.53
CA PRO A 115 -9.04 16.70 3.95
C PRO A 115 -10.16 16.95 2.93
N GLY A 116 -10.85 15.89 2.53
CA GLY A 116 -11.82 15.95 1.44
C GLY A 116 -12.22 14.58 0.90
N ILE A 117 -13.01 14.61 -0.16
CA ILE A 117 -13.51 13.41 -0.85
C ILE A 117 -12.73 13.23 -2.15
N TYR A 118 -12.29 12.00 -2.39
CA TYR A 118 -11.46 11.64 -3.54
C TYR A 118 -11.98 10.40 -4.22
N GLN A 119 -11.78 10.32 -5.54
CA GLN A 119 -12.04 9.09 -6.28
C GLN A 119 -10.72 8.39 -6.57
N LEU A 120 -10.66 7.10 -6.27
CA LEU A 120 -9.52 6.25 -6.58
C LEU A 120 -9.93 5.24 -7.65
N LYS A 121 -9.24 5.26 -8.79
CA LYS A 121 -9.50 4.34 -9.90
C LYS A 121 -8.32 3.41 -10.09
N SER A 122 -8.57 2.11 -10.14
CA SER A 122 -7.54 1.12 -10.50
C SER A 122 -7.24 1.19 -11.99
N GLU A 123 -5.95 1.15 -12.32
CA GLU A 123 -5.44 1.13 -13.68
C GLU A 123 -4.79 -0.21 -14.00
N GLY A 124 -5.25 -0.84 -15.08
CA GLY A 124 -4.74 -2.14 -15.50
C GLY A 124 -5.31 -3.30 -14.69
N ALA A 125 -5.55 -4.41 -15.38
CA ALA A 125 -6.11 -5.67 -14.91
C ALA A 125 -7.64 -5.76 -14.73
N ASN A 126 -8.11 -7.01 -14.57
CA ASN A 126 -9.50 -7.37 -14.38
C ASN A 126 -9.92 -7.07 -12.94
N TRP A 127 -10.25 -5.80 -12.67
CA TRP A 127 -10.77 -5.39 -11.38
C TRP A 127 -12.06 -6.13 -11.05
N CYS A 128 -12.16 -6.65 -9.83
CA CYS A 128 -13.30 -7.46 -9.39
C CYS A 128 -14.03 -6.86 -8.20
N TYR A 129 -13.30 -6.42 -7.20
CA TYR A 129 -13.89 -5.85 -6.00
C TYR A 129 -12.94 -4.84 -5.37
N ALA A 130 -13.49 -3.88 -4.65
CA ALA A 130 -12.72 -3.05 -3.75
C ALA A 130 -13.54 -2.72 -2.51
N GLU A 131 -12.83 -2.55 -1.40
CA GLU A 131 -13.38 -2.11 -0.12
C GLU A 131 -12.46 -1.05 0.45
N SER A 132 -13.00 -0.15 1.27
CA SER A 132 -12.22 0.85 1.98
C SER A 132 -12.80 1.09 3.36
N ASP A 133 -11.93 1.43 4.31
CA ASP A 133 -12.33 1.71 5.69
C ASP A 133 -13.07 3.04 5.86
N ARG A 134 -12.92 3.96 4.89
CA ARG A 134 -13.53 5.30 4.92
C ARG A 134 -14.03 5.71 3.55
N VAL A 135 -15.34 5.57 3.35
CA VAL A 135 -16.03 6.04 2.14
C VAL A 135 -17.26 6.88 2.46
N ASP A 136 -17.62 7.75 1.51
CA ASP A 136 -18.90 8.44 1.51
C ASP A 136 -20.05 7.51 1.04
N ALA A 137 -21.27 8.05 0.96
CA ALA A 137 -22.43 7.29 0.48
C ALA A 137 -22.34 6.85 -1.00
N ASN A 138 -21.40 7.40 -1.76
CA ASN A 138 -21.19 7.10 -3.17
C ASN A 138 -20.02 6.13 -3.40
N GLY A 139 -19.29 5.76 -2.34
CA GLY A 139 -18.10 4.89 -2.43
C GLY A 139 -16.80 5.65 -2.71
N ASN A 140 -16.79 6.98 -2.59
CA ASN A 140 -15.59 7.80 -2.71
C ASN A 140 -14.80 7.78 -1.41
N VAL A 141 -13.47 7.81 -1.50
CA VAL A 141 -12.58 7.73 -0.34
C VAL A 141 -12.60 9.06 0.43
N VAL A 142 -12.82 8.99 1.74
CA VAL A 142 -12.84 10.16 2.62
C VAL A 142 -11.49 10.32 3.28
N VAL A 143 -10.78 11.41 2.97
CA VAL A 143 -9.51 11.77 3.58
C VAL A 143 -9.76 12.75 4.73
N GLU A 144 -9.24 12.42 5.90
CA GLU A 144 -9.29 13.27 7.09
C GLU A 144 -7.87 13.73 7.46
N ALA A 145 -7.79 14.87 8.14
CA ALA A 145 -6.54 15.41 8.64
C ALA A 145 -5.85 14.39 9.56
N ASP A 146 -4.54 14.22 9.35
CA ASP A 146 -3.65 13.40 10.18
C ASP A 146 -4.01 11.89 10.19
N LEU A 147 -4.85 11.43 9.27
CA LEU A 147 -5.27 10.02 9.15
C LEU A 147 -4.96 9.42 7.77
N GLU A 148 -4.74 8.11 7.77
CA GLU A 148 -4.64 7.29 6.56
C GLU A 148 -5.97 6.60 6.30
N SER A 149 -6.43 6.66 5.05
CA SER A 149 -7.57 5.87 4.56
C SER A 149 -7.04 4.69 3.78
N HIS A 150 -7.54 3.49 4.07
CA HIS A 150 -7.09 2.26 3.44
C HIS A 150 -8.10 1.81 2.39
N VAL A 151 -7.59 1.43 1.23
CA VAL A 151 -8.37 0.86 0.13
C VAL A 151 -7.77 -0.50 -0.21
N TRP A 152 -8.57 -1.55 -0.19
CA TRP A 152 -8.19 -2.88 -0.63
C TRP A 152 -8.86 -3.17 -1.96
N SER A 153 -8.06 -3.32 -3.01
CA SER A 153 -8.48 -3.63 -4.36
C SER A 153 -8.15 -5.09 -4.68
N PHE A 154 -9.12 -5.80 -5.22
CA PHE A 154 -9.03 -7.21 -5.56
C PHE A 154 -9.18 -7.38 -7.06
N VAL A 155 -8.16 -7.99 -7.65
CA VAL A 155 -8.07 -8.27 -9.08
C VAL A 155 -8.35 -9.75 -9.31
N CYS A 156 -9.24 -10.07 -10.26
CA CYS A 156 -9.43 -11.44 -10.70
C CYS A 156 -8.27 -11.88 -11.59
N GLY A 157 -7.57 -12.92 -11.13
CA GLY A 157 -6.34 -13.41 -11.73
C GLY A 157 -6.46 -14.79 -12.36
N ALA A 158 -7.64 -15.40 -12.44
CA ALA A 158 -7.73 -16.72 -13.06
C ALA A 158 -7.28 -16.66 -14.53
N THR A 159 -6.11 -17.22 -14.81
CA THR A 159 -5.86 -17.85 -16.10
C THR A 159 -6.96 -18.89 -16.27
N GLY A 160 -7.92 -18.62 -17.15
CA GLY A 160 -8.80 -19.67 -17.66
C GLY A 160 -7.95 -20.87 -18.05
N GLY A 161 -8.31 -22.04 -17.51
CA GLY A 161 -7.55 -23.29 -17.69
C GLY A 161 -7.40 -23.74 -19.13
#